data_AF-F1Z4P9-F1
#
_entry.id   AF-F1Z4P9-F1
#
_cell.length_a   1.000
_cell.length_b   1.000
_cell.length_c   1.000
_cell.angle_alpha   90.00
_cell.angle_beta   90.00
_cell.angle_gamma   90.00
#
_symmetry.space_group_name_H-M   'P 1'
#
loop_
_entity.id
_entity.type
_entity.pdbx_description
1 polymer ?
#
loop_
_entity_poly.entity_id
_entity_poly.type
_entity_poly.pdbx_seq_one_letter_code
_entity_poly.pdbx_strand_id
1 'polypeptide(L)'
;MELDADVKFTQDLSDAQVVCPTCNTIHENDFANRFSLISDADACRGFLASARHSLVEVEDDVARQFQSLKASEERIRRIEALLEAQRGEIKLRDMLKDESERIVDATIAAERAVIDEGISSWHAKEDAAGELMKRHSSAKRKAEIVAFYAKKLSAFALELGVTFGTSAGKSVSPKINETGSYGPRALLAYHYALLHTIREFTTSCLCPVILDTPLQQDQDEKNASAIIAFALKNLPADMQLVLGTVSLHGVDYDGYSINFKAKESLLQKDQFEEVNAYIRPFINKMLGQDQGELL
;
A
#
# COMPACT_ATOMS: atom_id res chain seq x y z
N MET A 1 -83.87 -64.67 -10.74
CA MET A 1 -83.30 -64.19 -12.03
C MET A 1 -84.41 -64.36 -13.05
N GLU A 2 -84.67 -63.38 -13.91
CA GLU A 2 -85.78 -63.43 -14.91
C GLU A 2 -85.79 -64.76 -15.69
N LEU A 3 -84.60 -65.26 -16.08
CA LEU A 3 -84.41 -66.55 -16.76
C LEU A 3 -84.98 -67.78 -16.02
N ASP A 4 -85.02 -67.78 -14.67
CA ASP A 4 -85.65 -68.87 -13.89
C ASP A 4 -87.18 -68.77 -13.88
N ALA A 5 -87.69 -67.54 -13.95
CA ALA A 5 -89.12 -67.31 -14.07
C ALA A 5 -89.60 -67.73 -15.46
N ASP A 6 -88.81 -67.50 -16.51
CA ASP A 6 -89.12 -67.89 -17.89
C ASP A 6 -89.12 -69.42 -18.08
N VAL A 7 -88.15 -70.12 -17.49
CA VAL A 7 -88.12 -71.59 -17.47
C VAL A 7 -89.30 -72.19 -16.70
N LYS A 8 -89.69 -71.60 -15.56
CA LYS A 8 -90.87 -72.05 -14.80
C LYS A 8 -92.18 -71.75 -15.53
N PHE A 9 -92.28 -70.58 -16.15
CA PHE A 9 -93.46 -70.16 -16.90
C PHE A 9 -93.76 -71.13 -18.04
N THR A 10 -92.75 -71.58 -18.78
CA THR A 10 -92.91 -72.59 -19.84
C THR A 10 -93.30 -73.98 -19.30
N GLN A 11 -92.94 -74.34 -18.06
CA GLN A 11 -93.34 -75.61 -17.44
C GLN A 11 -94.83 -75.67 -17.08
N ASP A 12 -95.41 -74.54 -16.67
CA ASP A 12 -96.81 -74.43 -16.21
C ASP A 12 -97.83 -74.25 -17.36
N LEU A 13 -97.37 -74.10 -18.60
CA LEU A 13 -98.21 -73.94 -19.79
C LEU A 13 -98.57 -75.31 -20.41
N SER A 14 -99.88 -75.53 -20.61
CA SER A 14 -100.45 -76.73 -21.26
C SER A 14 -100.59 -76.62 -22.79
N ASP A 15 -100.41 -75.41 -23.33
CA ASP A 15 -100.56 -75.16 -24.77
C ASP A 15 -99.33 -75.63 -25.55
N ALA A 16 -99.57 -76.20 -26.73
CA ALA A 16 -98.54 -76.75 -27.61
C ALA A 16 -97.62 -75.67 -28.24
N GLN A 17 -98.03 -74.40 -28.17
CA GLN A 17 -97.28 -73.27 -28.71
C GLN A 17 -97.34 -72.08 -27.75
N VAL A 18 -96.22 -71.38 -27.59
CA VAL A 18 -96.10 -70.18 -26.76
C VAL A 18 -95.58 -69.04 -27.62
N VAL A 19 -96.26 -67.90 -27.55
CA VAL A 19 -95.85 -66.68 -28.26
C VAL A 19 -94.93 -65.87 -27.35
N CYS A 20 -93.73 -65.55 -27.82
CA CYS A 20 -92.79 -64.72 -27.06
C CYS A 20 -93.33 -63.29 -26.94
N PRO A 21 -93.51 -62.74 -25.74
CA PRO A 21 -94.05 -61.39 -25.56
C PRO A 21 -93.08 -60.29 -25.99
N THR A 22 -91.78 -60.60 -26.10
CA THR A 22 -90.73 -59.62 -26.42
C THR A 22 -90.49 -59.47 -27.92
N CYS A 23 -90.54 -60.58 -28.67
CA CYS A 23 -90.27 -60.57 -30.11
C CYS A 23 -91.42 -61.11 -30.98
N ASN A 24 -92.53 -61.54 -30.35
CA ASN A 24 -93.75 -62.04 -30.98
C ASN A 24 -93.58 -63.32 -31.84
N THR A 25 -92.44 -63.99 -31.71
CA THR A 25 -92.16 -65.29 -32.34
C THR A 25 -92.98 -66.40 -31.68
N ILE A 26 -93.55 -67.30 -32.50
CA ILE A 26 -94.29 -68.47 -32.03
C ILE A 26 -93.30 -69.62 -31.85
N HIS A 27 -93.18 -70.12 -30.63
CA HIS A 27 -92.31 -71.25 -30.28
C HIS A 27 -93.15 -72.48 -29.97
N GLU A 28 -92.67 -73.65 -30.37
CA GLU A 28 -93.28 -74.92 -29.97
C GLU A 28 -92.92 -75.20 -28.51
N ASN A 29 -93.92 -75.50 -27.69
CA ASN A 29 -93.75 -75.76 -26.26
C ASN A 29 -93.44 -77.24 -26.02
N ASP A 30 -92.50 -77.77 -26.79
CA ASP A 30 -92.08 -79.16 -26.74
C ASP A 30 -90.88 -79.35 -25.80
N PHE A 31 -90.55 -80.60 -25.54
CA PHE A 31 -89.48 -80.95 -24.61
C PHE A 31 -88.12 -80.40 -25.06
N ALA A 32 -87.86 -80.36 -26.37
CA ALA A 32 -86.59 -79.90 -26.93
C ALA A 32 -86.37 -78.39 -26.69
N ASN A 33 -87.38 -77.56 -26.96
CA ASN A 33 -87.27 -76.12 -26.75
C ASN A 33 -87.20 -75.74 -25.26
N ARG A 34 -87.94 -76.45 -24.38
CA ARG A 34 -87.82 -76.26 -22.92
C ARG A 34 -86.42 -76.61 -22.40
N PHE A 35 -85.84 -77.70 -22.89
CA PHE A 35 -84.47 -78.09 -22.52
C PHE A 35 -83.43 -77.10 -23.05
N SER A 36 -83.63 -76.57 -24.27
CA SER A 36 -82.78 -75.50 -24.83
C SER A 36 -82.79 -74.24 -23.97
N LEU A 37 -83.97 -73.79 -23.51
CA LEU A 37 -84.09 -72.62 -22.63
C LEU A 37 -83.38 -72.82 -21.28
N ILE A 38 -83.45 -74.03 -20.71
CA ILE A 38 -82.71 -74.38 -19.49
C ILE A 38 -81.21 -74.34 -19.74
N SER A 39 -80.75 -74.91 -20.86
CA SER A 39 -79.34 -74.89 -21.27
C SER A 39 -78.83 -73.46 -21.47
N ASP A 40 -79.63 -72.59 -22.10
CA ASP A 40 -79.29 -71.19 -22.30
C ASP A 40 -79.24 -70.42 -20.97
N ALA A 41 -80.18 -70.68 -20.05
CA ALA A 41 -80.16 -70.09 -18.71
C ALA A 41 -78.91 -70.50 -17.91
N ASP A 42 -78.48 -71.76 -18.01
CA ASP A 42 -77.23 -72.24 -17.39
C ASP A 42 -75.98 -71.65 -18.05
N ALA A 43 -75.97 -71.52 -19.38
CA ALA A 43 -74.89 -70.83 -20.09
C ALA A 43 -74.78 -69.35 -19.66
N CYS A 44 -75.91 -68.64 -19.56
CA CYS A 44 -75.95 -67.27 -19.04
C CYS A 44 -75.45 -67.17 -17.59
N ARG A 45 -75.74 -68.13 -16.72
CA ARG A 45 -75.17 -68.18 -15.35
C ARG A 45 -73.65 -68.34 -15.39
N GLY A 46 -73.15 -69.22 -16.25
CA GLY A 46 -71.71 -69.42 -16.45
C GLY A 46 -71.02 -68.13 -16.89
N PHE A 47 -71.59 -67.42 -17.88
CA PHE A 47 -71.07 -66.13 -18.32
C PHE A 47 -71.12 -65.07 -17.21
N LEU A 48 -72.21 -65.00 -16.43
CA LEU A 48 -72.35 -64.01 -15.36
C LEU A 48 -71.38 -64.27 -14.21
N ALA A 49 -71.13 -65.55 -13.87
CA ALA A 49 -70.11 -65.94 -12.90
C ALA A 49 -68.69 -65.59 -13.39
N SER A 50 -68.38 -65.89 -14.66
CA SER A 50 -67.09 -65.53 -15.26
C SER A 50 -66.88 -64.03 -15.35
N ALA A 51 -67.89 -63.25 -15.78
CA ALA A 51 -67.82 -61.80 -15.86
C ALA A 51 -67.63 -61.16 -14.47
N ARG A 52 -68.29 -61.70 -13.43
CA ARG A 52 -68.06 -61.26 -12.04
C ARG A 52 -66.65 -61.57 -11.56
N HIS A 53 -66.13 -62.75 -11.89
CA HIS A 53 -64.76 -63.11 -11.55
C HIS A 53 -63.73 -62.18 -12.22
N SER A 54 -63.88 -61.93 -13.52
CA SER A 54 -63.04 -60.99 -14.25
C SER A 54 -63.18 -59.55 -13.74
N LEU A 55 -64.37 -59.14 -13.28
CA LEU A 55 -64.55 -57.83 -12.65
C LEU A 55 -63.71 -57.69 -11.39
N VAL A 56 -63.74 -58.71 -10.51
CA VAL A 56 -62.93 -58.73 -9.28
C VAL A 56 -61.43 -58.71 -9.59
N GLU A 57 -60.98 -59.49 -10.58
CA GLU A 57 -59.57 -59.48 -11.00
C GLU A 57 -59.14 -58.10 -11.49
N VAL A 58 -59.97 -57.44 -12.30
CA VAL A 58 -59.70 -56.08 -12.79
C VAL A 58 -59.71 -55.07 -11.65
N GLU A 59 -60.64 -55.17 -10.70
CA GLU A 59 -60.68 -54.29 -9.53
C GLU A 59 -59.43 -54.43 -8.65
N ASP A 60 -58.97 -55.67 -8.43
CA ASP A 60 -57.74 -55.95 -7.68
C ASP A 60 -56.48 -55.46 -8.41
N ASP A 61 -56.44 -55.58 -9.74
CA ASP A 61 -55.36 -55.03 -10.56
C ASP A 61 -55.35 -53.50 -10.52
N VAL A 62 -56.52 -52.86 -10.63
CA VAL A 62 -56.68 -51.41 -10.50
C VAL A 62 -56.18 -50.94 -9.13
N ALA A 63 -56.58 -51.63 -8.06
CA ALA A 63 -56.12 -51.32 -6.70
C ALA A 63 -54.59 -51.43 -6.55
N ARG A 64 -53.99 -52.48 -7.13
CA ARG A 64 -52.52 -52.67 -7.16
C ARG A 64 -51.81 -51.57 -7.94
N GLN A 65 -52.32 -51.19 -9.11
CA GLN A 65 -51.73 -50.11 -9.90
C GLN A 65 -51.81 -48.75 -9.18
N PHE A 66 -52.93 -48.46 -8.53
CA PHE A 66 -53.06 -47.24 -7.72
C PHE A 66 -52.09 -47.18 -6.54
N GLN A 67 -51.83 -48.31 -5.87
CA GLN A 67 -50.80 -48.36 -4.82
C GLN A 67 -49.40 -48.14 -5.38
N SER A 68 -49.07 -48.74 -6.52
CA SER A 68 -47.78 -48.54 -7.20
C SER A 68 -47.57 -47.09 -7.63
N LEU A 69 -48.63 -46.44 -8.11
CA LEU A 69 -48.61 -45.04 -8.52
C LEU A 69 -48.37 -44.11 -7.32
N LYS A 70 -49.08 -44.32 -6.21
CA LYS A 70 -48.83 -43.59 -4.95
C LYS A 70 -47.40 -43.75 -4.46
N ALA A 71 -46.87 -44.98 -4.47
CA ALA A 71 -45.49 -45.22 -4.06
C ALA A 71 -44.48 -44.51 -4.97
N SER A 72 -44.78 -44.41 -6.27
CA SER A 72 -43.96 -43.69 -7.25
C SER A 72 -44.03 -42.18 -7.04
N GLU A 73 -45.21 -41.62 -6.77
CA GLU A 73 -45.38 -40.20 -6.42
C GLU A 73 -44.60 -39.81 -5.15
N GLU A 74 -44.61 -40.67 -4.11
CA GLU A 74 -43.82 -40.43 -2.90
C GLU A 74 -42.30 -40.44 -3.18
N ARG A 75 -41.83 -41.33 -4.07
CA ARG A 75 -40.43 -41.36 -4.49
C ARG A 75 -40.06 -40.10 -5.26
N ILE A 76 -40.91 -39.66 -6.17
CA ILE A 76 -40.71 -38.43 -6.95
C ILE A 76 -40.58 -37.23 -6.00
N ARG A 77 -41.51 -37.07 -5.04
CA ARG A 77 -41.44 -35.97 -4.06
C ARG A 77 -40.15 -35.97 -3.24
N ARG A 78 -39.65 -37.15 -2.83
CA ARG A 78 -38.37 -37.24 -2.10
C ARG A 78 -37.20 -36.81 -2.98
N ILE A 79 -37.18 -37.24 -4.24
CA ILE A 79 -36.13 -36.89 -5.18
C ILE A 79 -36.14 -35.37 -5.45
N GLU A 80 -37.32 -34.78 -5.66
CA GLU A 80 -37.47 -33.34 -5.84
C GLU A 80 -36.98 -32.54 -4.62
N ALA A 81 -37.31 -32.98 -3.41
CA ALA A 81 -36.85 -32.33 -2.17
C ALA A 81 -35.33 -32.38 -2.01
N LEU A 82 -34.69 -33.52 -2.33
CA LEU A 82 -33.24 -33.67 -2.30
C LEU A 82 -32.56 -32.80 -3.35
N LEU A 83 -33.11 -32.76 -4.56
CA LEU A 83 -32.58 -31.94 -5.66
C LEU A 83 -32.62 -30.45 -5.34
N GLU A 84 -33.72 -29.95 -4.73
CA GLU A 84 -33.78 -28.53 -4.39
C GLU A 84 -32.92 -28.13 -3.19
N ALA A 85 -32.75 -29.01 -2.20
CA ALA A 85 -31.77 -28.76 -1.14
C ALA A 85 -30.34 -28.63 -1.71
N GLN A 86 -29.94 -29.56 -2.57
CA GLN A 86 -28.61 -29.57 -3.18
C GLN A 86 -28.40 -28.37 -4.14
N ARG A 87 -29.42 -27.99 -4.92
CA ARG A 87 -29.38 -26.77 -5.75
C ARG A 87 -29.26 -25.51 -4.90
N GLY A 88 -29.95 -25.44 -3.77
CA GLY A 88 -29.85 -24.32 -2.83
C GLY A 88 -28.44 -24.15 -2.28
N GLU A 89 -27.81 -25.24 -1.84
CA GLU A 89 -26.43 -25.23 -1.33
C GLU A 89 -25.41 -24.81 -2.41
N ILE A 90 -25.55 -25.32 -3.64
CA ILE A 90 -24.68 -24.95 -4.75
C ILE A 90 -24.81 -23.45 -5.08
N LYS A 91 -26.05 -22.94 -5.18
CA LYS A 91 -26.30 -21.51 -5.43
C LYS A 91 -25.71 -20.60 -4.35
N LEU A 92 -25.84 -20.97 -3.07
CA LEU A 92 -25.27 -20.21 -1.97
C LEU A 92 -23.74 -20.21 -2.04
N ARG A 93 -23.12 -21.36 -2.29
CA ARG A 93 -21.66 -21.49 -2.42
C ARG A 93 -21.12 -20.63 -3.56
N ASP A 94 -21.80 -20.64 -4.70
CA ASP A 94 -21.38 -19.89 -5.88
C ASP A 94 -21.53 -18.37 -5.64
N MET A 95 -22.63 -17.91 -5.04
CA MET A 95 -22.78 -16.50 -4.63
C MET A 95 -21.72 -16.05 -3.62
N LEU A 96 -21.39 -16.91 -2.65
CA LEU A 96 -20.41 -16.59 -1.62
C LEU A 96 -18.99 -16.52 -2.19
N LYS A 97 -18.71 -17.35 -3.20
CA LYS A 97 -17.46 -17.30 -3.95
C LYS A 97 -17.33 -16.00 -4.75
N ASP A 98 -18.37 -15.61 -5.48
CA ASP A 98 -18.37 -14.35 -6.26
C ASP A 98 -18.21 -13.12 -5.36
N GLU A 99 -18.91 -13.07 -4.22
CA GLU A 99 -18.74 -11.96 -3.28
C GLU A 99 -17.34 -11.98 -2.63
N SER A 100 -16.78 -13.16 -2.34
CA SER A 100 -15.42 -13.27 -1.83
C SER A 100 -14.38 -12.76 -2.83
N GLU A 101 -14.52 -13.11 -4.11
CA GLU A 101 -13.64 -12.68 -5.19
C GLU A 101 -13.70 -11.16 -5.36
N ARG A 102 -14.92 -10.61 -5.37
CA ARG A 102 -15.15 -9.16 -5.41
C ARG A 102 -14.51 -8.41 -4.24
N ILE A 103 -14.60 -8.93 -3.02
CA ILE A 103 -13.99 -8.30 -1.83
C ILE A 103 -12.46 -8.34 -1.93
N VAL A 104 -11.90 -9.47 -2.35
CA VAL A 104 -10.45 -9.62 -2.53
C VAL A 104 -9.94 -8.64 -3.58
N ASP A 105 -10.57 -8.58 -4.74
CA ASP A 105 -10.20 -7.67 -5.82
C ASP A 105 -10.30 -6.20 -5.39
N ALA A 106 -11.37 -5.83 -4.69
CA ALA A 106 -11.54 -4.48 -4.17
C ALA A 106 -10.45 -4.12 -3.14
N THR A 107 -10.07 -5.06 -2.28
CA THR A 107 -9.02 -4.86 -1.26
C THR A 107 -7.66 -4.71 -1.92
N ILE A 108 -7.31 -5.59 -2.86
CA ILE A 108 -6.05 -5.52 -3.62
C ILE A 108 -5.99 -4.22 -4.43
N ALA A 109 -7.08 -3.82 -5.07
CA ALA A 109 -7.14 -2.56 -5.82
C ALA A 109 -6.93 -1.34 -4.91
N ALA A 110 -7.51 -1.34 -3.70
CA ALA A 110 -7.31 -0.28 -2.72
C ALA A 110 -5.86 -0.22 -2.23
N GLU A 111 -5.26 -1.36 -1.86
CA GLU A 111 -3.84 -1.41 -1.45
C GLU A 111 -2.91 -0.95 -2.58
N ARG A 112 -3.18 -1.37 -3.81
CA ARG A 112 -2.42 -0.95 -4.98
C ARG A 112 -2.50 0.56 -5.18
N ALA A 113 -3.67 1.17 -5.03
CA ALA A 113 -3.83 2.61 -5.16
C ALA A 113 -2.97 3.38 -4.12
N VAL A 114 -2.92 2.90 -2.88
CA VAL A 114 -2.08 3.49 -1.83
C VAL A 114 -0.59 3.37 -2.18
N ILE A 115 -0.16 2.20 -2.69
CA ILE A 115 1.22 1.99 -3.10
C ILE A 115 1.58 2.89 -4.30
N ASP A 116 0.72 2.98 -5.31
CA ASP A 116 0.93 3.80 -6.50
C ASP A 116 1.00 5.31 -6.15
N GLU A 117 0.21 5.76 -5.18
CA GLU A 117 0.30 7.12 -4.62
C GLU A 117 1.64 7.34 -3.90
N GLY A 118 2.07 6.37 -3.10
CA GLY A 118 3.39 6.39 -2.46
C GLY A 118 4.54 6.46 -3.47
N ILE A 119 4.50 5.64 -4.51
CA ILE A 119 5.48 5.63 -5.61
C ILE A 119 5.51 7.01 -6.30
N SER A 120 4.35 7.56 -6.62
CA SER A 120 4.24 8.88 -7.27
C SER A 120 4.83 10.00 -6.39
N SER A 121 4.58 9.94 -5.08
CA SER A 121 5.18 10.87 -4.11
C SER A 121 6.71 10.78 -4.08
N TRP A 122 7.25 9.56 -4.10
CA TRP A 122 8.70 9.35 -4.09
C TRP A 122 9.35 9.80 -5.40
N HIS A 123 8.74 9.53 -6.55
CA HIS A 123 9.23 10.05 -7.83
C HIS A 123 9.24 11.59 -7.86
N ALA A 124 8.20 12.25 -7.35
CA ALA A 124 8.19 13.71 -7.26
C ALA A 124 9.34 14.25 -6.38
N LYS A 125 9.67 13.56 -5.27
CA LYS A 125 10.81 13.91 -4.42
C LYS A 125 12.15 13.65 -5.12
N GLU A 126 12.26 12.55 -5.86
CA GLU A 126 13.45 12.22 -6.66
C GLU A 126 13.71 13.26 -7.73
N ASP A 127 12.68 13.66 -8.49
CA ASP A 127 12.77 14.70 -9.50
C ASP A 127 13.19 16.04 -8.88
N ALA A 128 12.57 16.43 -7.77
CA ALA A 128 12.93 17.65 -7.05
C ALA A 128 14.39 17.63 -6.56
N ALA A 129 14.85 16.49 -6.02
CA ALA A 129 16.24 16.30 -5.60
C ALA A 129 17.20 16.33 -6.80
N GLY A 130 16.83 15.70 -7.92
CA GLY A 130 17.59 15.70 -9.16
C GLY A 130 17.77 17.10 -9.73
N GLU A 131 16.71 17.92 -9.73
CA GLU A 131 16.78 19.32 -10.16
C GLU A 131 17.60 20.20 -9.20
N LEU A 132 17.53 19.96 -7.89
CA LEU A 132 18.43 20.60 -6.93
C LEU A 132 19.91 20.23 -7.21
N MET A 133 20.20 18.96 -7.44
CA MET A 133 21.55 18.50 -7.78
C MET A 133 22.07 19.13 -9.07
N LYS A 134 21.26 19.17 -10.14
CA LYS A 134 21.62 19.82 -11.42
C LYS A 134 21.92 21.32 -11.23
N ARG A 135 21.10 22.03 -10.47
CA ARG A 135 21.34 23.45 -10.15
C ARG A 135 22.68 23.65 -9.45
N HIS A 136 22.99 22.78 -8.48
CA HIS A 136 24.21 22.91 -7.70
C HIS A 136 25.47 22.42 -8.41
N SER A 137 25.35 21.47 -9.36
CA SER A 137 26.47 20.86 -10.09
C SER A 137 26.73 21.46 -11.49
N SER A 138 25.96 22.47 -11.89
CA SER A 138 26.09 23.05 -13.23
C SER A 138 27.50 23.62 -13.49
N ALA A 139 28.03 23.36 -14.69
CA ALA A 139 29.34 23.86 -15.10
C ALA A 139 29.40 25.40 -15.08
N LYS A 140 28.28 26.06 -15.39
CA LYS A 140 28.13 27.51 -15.29
C LYS A 140 28.38 28.01 -13.87
N ARG A 141 27.68 27.43 -12.88
CA ARG A 141 27.87 27.78 -11.46
C ARG A 141 29.31 27.55 -11.01
N LYS A 142 29.93 26.43 -11.42
CA LYS A 142 31.35 26.16 -11.12
C LYS A 142 32.27 27.25 -11.66
N ALA A 143 32.04 27.69 -12.91
CA ALA A 143 32.82 28.77 -13.52
C ALA A 143 32.63 30.11 -12.78
N GLU A 144 31.40 30.43 -12.39
CA GLU A 144 31.09 31.64 -11.61
C GLU A 144 31.80 31.64 -10.25
N ILE A 145 31.77 30.52 -9.51
CA ILE A 145 32.45 30.35 -8.23
C ILE A 145 33.96 30.56 -8.38
N VAL A 146 34.58 29.89 -9.36
CA VAL A 146 36.03 29.99 -9.60
C VAL A 146 36.42 31.41 -10.03
N ALA A 147 35.62 32.08 -10.85
CA ALA A 147 35.86 33.46 -11.26
C ALA A 147 35.79 34.44 -10.09
N PHE A 148 34.79 34.28 -9.21
CA PHE A 148 34.67 35.10 -8.00
C PHE A 148 35.84 34.88 -7.04
N TYR A 149 36.19 33.61 -6.79
CA TYR A 149 37.36 33.24 -5.99
C TYR A 149 38.64 33.86 -6.55
N ALA A 150 38.89 33.73 -7.86
CA ALA A 150 40.08 34.27 -8.50
C ALA A 150 40.16 35.80 -8.35
N LYS A 151 39.03 36.50 -8.51
CA LYS A 151 38.94 37.95 -8.32
C LYS A 151 39.29 38.34 -6.87
N LYS A 152 38.75 37.63 -5.87
CA LYS A 152 39.05 37.88 -4.46
C LYS A 152 40.51 37.57 -4.13
N LEU A 153 41.03 36.44 -4.62
CA LEU A 153 42.42 36.05 -4.44
C LEU A 153 43.36 37.12 -4.98
N SER A 154 43.16 37.62 -6.21
CA SER A 154 44.00 38.67 -6.78
C SER A 154 43.92 39.99 -6.00
N ALA A 155 42.74 40.38 -5.53
CA ALA A 155 42.56 41.60 -4.73
C ALA A 155 43.30 41.51 -3.39
N PHE A 156 43.14 40.39 -2.67
CA PHE A 156 43.79 40.18 -1.38
C PHE A 156 45.29 39.93 -1.50
N ALA A 157 45.72 39.30 -2.59
CA ALA A 157 47.13 39.14 -2.90
C ALA A 157 47.81 40.51 -3.05
N LEU A 158 47.20 41.41 -3.81
CA LEU A 158 47.69 42.78 -3.99
C LEU A 158 47.75 43.55 -2.66
N GLU A 159 46.70 43.47 -1.84
CA GLU A 159 46.64 44.16 -0.54
C GLU A 159 47.70 43.67 0.45
N LEU A 160 48.00 42.37 0.45
CA LEU A 160 49.03 41.76 1.31
C LEU A 160 50.44 41.76 0.71
N GLY A 161 50.60 42.32 -0.49
CA GLY A 161 51.89 42.38 -1.20
C GLY A 161 52.41 41.00 -1.62
N VAL A 162 51.50 40.05 -1.88
CA VAL A 162 51.82 38.69 -2.34
C VAL A 162 51.42 38.47 -3.80
N THR A 163 52.15 37.61 -4.50
CA THR A 163 51.89 37.23 -5.88
C THR A 163 51.70 35.73 -5.95
N PHE A 164 50.67 35.30 -6.66
CA PHE A 164 50.44 33.89 -6.94
C PHE A 164 50.75 33.57 -8.39
N GLY A 165 51.19 32.33 -8.65
CA GLY A 165 51.25 31.80 -10.01
C GLY A 165 49.87 31.75 -10.67
N THR A 166 49.82 31.78 -12.00
CA THR A 166 48.58 31.78 -12.79
C THR A 166 47.70 30.53 -12.57
N SER A 167 48.25 29.47 -12.00
CA SER A 167 47.53 28.26 -11.62
C SER A 167 46.67 28.44 -10.37
N ALA A 168 47.02 29.36 -9.47
CA ALA A 168 46.35 29.51 -8.17
C ALA A 168 44.91 30.00 -8.28
N GLY A 169 44.59 30.79 -9.31
CA GLY A 169 43.23 31.28 -9.59
C GLY A 169 42.35 30.29 -10.36
N LYS A 170 42.89 29.18 -10.85
CA LYS A 170 42.13 28.21 -11.66
C LYS A 170 41.29 27.23 -10.83
N SER A 171 41.60 27.12 -9.54
CA SER A 171 40.94 26.20 -8.61
C SER A 171 40.89 26.82 -7.22
N VAL A 172 39.80 26.55 -6.49
CA VAL A 172 39.64 26.91 -5.08
C VAL A 172 40.53 26.09 -4.14
N SER A 173 41.28 25.10 -4.67
CA SER A 173 42.23 24.28 -3.92
C SER A 173 43.59 24.26 -4.61
N PRO A 174 44.27 25.42 -4.70
CA PRO A 174 45.57 25.51 -5.34
C PRO A 174 46.66 24.89 -4.47
N LYS A 175 47.76 24.46 -5.09
CA LYS A 175 49.01 24.17 -4.37
C LYS A 175 49.74 25.49 -4.13
N ILE A 176 49.91 25.86 -2.87
CA ILE A 176 50.63 27.07 -2.45
C ILE A 176 52.04 26.62 -2.03
N ASN A 177 53.03 26.86 -2.90
CA ASN A 177 54.43 26.48 -2.68
C ASN A 177 55.27 27.70 -2.29
N GLU A 178 54.79 28.51 -1.34
CA GLU A 178 55.50 29.72 -0.91
C GLU A 178 56.32 29.43 0.36
N THR A 179 57.61 29.80 0.35
CA THR A 179 58.55 29.60 1.45
C THR A 179 58.95 30.94 2.09
N GLY A 180 59.32 30.91 3.38
CA GLY A 180 59.78 32.09 4.13
C GLY A 180 58.65 33.03 4.57
N SER A 181 58.98 34.32 4.77
CA SER A 181 58.09 35.38 5.29
C SER A 181 56.92 35.75 4.36
N TYR A 182 56.85 35.13 3.18
CA TYR A 182 55.78 35.27 2.19
C TYR A 182 54.62 34.29 2.43
N GLY A 183 54.92 33.12 3.00
CA GLY A 183 53.98 32.02 3.21
C GLY A 183 52.76 32.40 4.04
N PRO A 184 52.89 33.02 5.23
CA PRO A 184 51.75 33.39 6.07
C PRO A 184 50.80 34.38 5.39
N ARG A 185 51.32 35.36 4.66
CA ARG A 185 50.52 36.35 3.92
C ARG A 185 49.81 35.73 2.72
N ALA A 186 50.47 34.84 1.98
CA ALA A 186 49.87 34.09 0.90
C ALA A 186 48.74 33.18 1.42
N LEU A 187 48.96 32.48 2.54
CA LEU A 187 47.92 31.67 3.18
C LEU A 187 46.74 32.53 3.62
N LEU A 188 46.98 33.70 4.21
CA LEU A 188 45.91 34.60 4.65
C LEU A 188 45.07 35.09 3.46
N ALA A 189 45.71 35.55 2.38
CA ALA A 189 45.02 35.98 1.16
C ALA A 189 44.15 34.86 0.58
N TYR A 190 44.69 33.64 0.51
CA TYR A 190 43.99 32.46 0.03
C TYR A 190 42.78 32.11 0.90
N HIS A 191 42.95 32.01 2.22
CA HIS A 191 41.87 31.63 3.12
C HIS A 191 40.77 32.70 3.13
N TYR A 192 41.10 33.99 3.11
CA TYR A 192 40.09 35.04 3.01
C TYR A 192 39.36 35.02 1.66
N ALA A 193 40.06 34.75 0.54
CA ALA A 193 39.39 34.56 -0.75
C ALA A 193 38.41 33.38 -0.71
N LEU A 194 38.80 32.29 -0.06
CA LEU A 194 37.94 31.13 0.14
C LEU A 194 36.76 31.45 1.06
N LEU A 195 36.96 32.14 2.18
CA LEU A 195 35.90 32.53 3.11
C LEU A 195 34.87 33.46 2.46
N HIS A 196 35.30 34.45 1.66
CA HIS A 196 34.39 35.27 0.86
C HIS A 196 33.63 34.44 -0.17
N THR A 197 34.27 33.47 -0.80
CA THR A 197 33.63 32.57 -1.77
C THR A 197 32.62 31.66 -1.08
N ILE A 198 32.94 31.13 0.10
CA ILE A 198 32.01 30.36 0.93
C ILE A 198 30.82 31.24 1.28
N ARG A 199 31.04 32.45 1.81
CA ARG A 199 29.95 33.37 2.18
C ARG A 199 29.00 33.67 1.04
N GLU A 200 29.51 33.86 -0.17
CA GLU A 200 28.74 34.21 -1.36
C GLU A 200 27.89 33.03 -1.87
N PHE A 201 28.45 31.82 -1.89
CA PHE A 201 27.84 30.68 -2.59
C PHE A 201 27.34 29.55 -1.68
N THR A 202 27.62 29.60 -0.38
CA THR A 202 27.14 28.60 0.60
C THR A 202 25.67 28.80 0.94
N THR A 203 25.00 27.70 1.20
CA THR A 203 23.64 27.66 1.80
C THR A 203 23.69 27.10 3.22
N SER A 204 24.89 26.84 3.75
CA SER A 204 25.11 26.24 5.07
C SER A 204 25.40 27.30 6.13
N CYS A 205 25.55 26.87 7.39
CA CYS A 205 25.99 27.73 8.48
C CYS A 205 27.38 28.33 8.21
N LEU A 206 27.55 29.59 8.63
CA LEU A 206 28.84 30.27 8.62
C LEU A 206 29.51 30.04 9.97
N CYS A 207 30.75 29.59 9.94
CA CYS A 207 31.54 29.35 11.14
C CYS A 207 32.38 30.60 11.49
N PRO A 208 32.74 30.79 12.78
CA PRO A 208 33.71 31.80 13.15
C PRO A 208 35.07 31.51 12.50
N VAL A 209 35.78 32.57 12.14
CA VAL A 209 37.15 32.53 11.66
C VAL A 209 38.07 32.58 12.88
N ILE A 210 38.89 31.55 13.07
CA ILE A 210 39.85 31.49 14.16
C ILE A 210 41.25 31.70 13.58
N LEU A 211 41.91 32.77 14.00
CA LEU A 211 43.30 33.05 13.65
C LEU A 211 44.14 32.98 14.91
N ASP A 212 44.93 31.92 15.04
CA ASP A 212 45.95 31.83 16.09
C ASP A 212 47.25 32.44 15.59
N THR A 213 47.64 33.56 16.21
CA THR A 213 48.87 34.31 16.00
C THR A 213 49.30 34.34 14.52
N PRO A 214 48.77 35.25 13.70
CA PRO A 214 49.16 35.35 12.28
C PRO A 214 50.64 35.78 12.08
N LEU A 215 51.36 35.97 13.18
CA LEU A 215 52.70 36.50 13.33
C LEU A 215 53.67 35.40 13.80
N GLN A 216 54.38 34.79 12.86
CA GLN A 216 55.59 34.02 13.20
C GLN A 216 56.74 35.01 13.48
N GLN A 217 57.67 34.65 14.38
CA GLN A 217 58.68 35.52 15.01
C GLN A 217 59.61 36.32 14.05
N ASP A 218 59.49 36.15 12.74
CA ASP A 218 60.36 36.73 11.70
C ASP A 218 59.69 37.85 10.85
N GLN A 219 58.58 38.46 11.30
CA GLN A 219 57.91 39.55 10.55
C GLN A 219 58.22 40.93 11.14
N ASP A 220 58.59 41.88 10.29
CA ASP A 220 58.74 43.30 10.67
C ASP A 220 57.43 43.91 11.16
N GLU A 221 57.49 44.85 12.12
CA GLU A 221 56.32 45.50 12.74
C GLU A 221 55.31 46.09 11.74
N LYS A 222 55.79 46.59 10.60
CA LYS A 222 54.93 47.13 9.54
C LYS A 222 54.08 46.04 8.86
N ASN A 223 54.66 44.87 8.61
CA ASN A 223 53.94 43.74 8.01
C ASN A 223 52.97 43.13 9.02
N ALA A 224 53.34 43.12 10.31
CA ALA A 224 52.48 42.69 11.41
C ALA A 224 51.19 43.52 11.49
N SER A 225 51.32 44.85 11.48
CA SER A 225 50.16 45.75 11.46
C SER A 225 49.31 45.55 10.20
N ALA A 226 49.93 45.43 9.02
CA ALA A 226 49.20 45.23 7.77
C ALA A 226 48.37 43.93 7.74
N ILE A 227 48.93 42.83 8.28
CA ILE A 227 48.24 41.53 8.38
C ILE A 227 47.01 41.62 9.30
N ILE A 228 47.16 42.24 10.47
CA ILE A 228 46.06 42.38 11.43
C ILE A 228 44.97 43.31 10.88
N ALA A 229 45.37 44.46 10.32
CA ALA A 229 44.45 45.39 9.68
C ALA A 229 43.68 44.73 8.53
N PHE A 230 44.37 43.93 7.70
CA PHE A 230 43.74 43.14 6.64
C PHE A 230 42.68 42.18 7.19
N ALA A 231 43.02 41.40 8.22
CA ALA A 231 42.13 40.40 8.80
C ALA A 231 40.85 41.03 9.38
N LEU A 232 40.99 42.15 10.10
CA LEU A 232 39.86 42.88 10.68
C LEU A 232 38.98 43.51 9.60
N LYS A 233 39.59 44.19 8.63
CA LYS A 233 38.88 44.93 7.57
C LYS A 233 38.16 44.02 6.59
N ASN A 234 38.77 42.90 6.21
CA ASN A 234 38.28 42.03 5.14
C ASN A 234 37.48 40.83 5.66
N LEU A 235 37.02 40.84 6.91
CA LEU A 235 36.12 39.80 7.42
C LEU A 235 34.83 39.76 6.59
N PRO A 236 34.37 38.59 6.10
CA PRO A 236 33.09 38.51 5.42
C PRO A 236 31.94 38.94 6.33
N ALA A 237 30.90 39.54 5.73
CA ALA A 237 29.69 39.87 6.47
C ALA A 237 29.09 38.63 7.14
N ASP A 238 28.55 38.81 8.34
CA ASP A 238 27.92 37.77 9.15
C ASP A 238 28.87 36.65 9.64
N MET A 239 30.18 36.89 9.61
CA MET A 239 31.17 36.03 10.28
C MET A 239 31.76 36.73 11.50
N GLN A 240 32.11 35.94 12.52
CA GLN A 240 32.87 36.40 13.69
C GLN A 240 34.35 36.07 13.50
N LEU A 241 35.24 36.99 13.87
CA LEU A 241 36.68 36.75 13.97
C LEU A 241 37.06 36.53 15.43
N VAL A 242 37.75 35.43 15.70
CA VAL A 242 38.46 35.17 16.97
C VAL A 242 39.95 35.21 16.67
N LEU A 243 40.61 36.26 17.16
CA LEU A 243 42.03 36.51 16.92
C LEU A 243 42.82 36.27 18.20
N GLY A 244 43.68 35.25 18.20
CA GLY A 244 44.75 35.09 19.18
C GLY A 244 45.93 35.96 18.78
N THR A 245 46.28 36.95 19.60
CA THR A 245 47.46 37.79 19.34
C THR A 245 48.08 38.30 20.64
N VAL A 246 49.39 38.55 20.62
CA VAL A 246 50.16 39.18 21.71
C VAL A 246 50.07 40.71 21.63
N SER A 247 49.93 41.26 20.43
CA SER A 247 49.84 42.70 20.18
C SER A 247 49.04 42.99 18.91
N LEU A 248 48.27 44.07 18.90
CA LEU A 248 47.58 44.57 17.71
C LEU A 248 48.43 45.53 16.88
N HIS A 249 49.67 45.81 17.30
CA HIS A 249 50.60 46.70 16.59
C HIS A 249 49.99 48.06 16.22
N GLY A 250 49.15 48.62 17.11
CA GLY A 250 48.51 49.92 16.93
C GLY A 250 47.33 49.93 15.95
N VAL A 251 46.81 48.77 15.53
CA VAL A 251 45.63 48.67 14.68
C VAL A 251 44.37 48.85 15.52
N ASP A 252 43.54 49.81 15.14
CA ASP A 252 42.22 50.02 15.72
C ASP A 252 41.28 48.85 15.38
N TYR A 253 40.49 48.42 16.36
CA TYR A 253 39.51 47.36 16.20
C TYR A 253 38.25 47.69 16.99
N ASP A 254 37.11 47.26 16.45
CA ASP A 254 35.82 47.33 17.13
C ASP A 254 35.45 45.90 17.57
N GLY A 255 35.61 45.61 18.86
CA GLY A 255 35.39 44.26 19.38
C GLY A 255 35.68 44.12 20.86
N TYR A 256 35.56 42.87 21.34
CA TYR A 256 35.81 42.52 22.73
C TYR A 256 37.19 41.87 22.90
N SER A 257 37.93 42.33 23.91
CA SER A 257 39.22 41.75 24.28
C SER A 257 39.09 40.85 25.50
N ILE A 258 39.59 39.62 25.39
CA ILE A 258 39.68 38.68 26.51
C ILE A 258 41.14 38.63 26.98
N ASN A 259 41.41 39.25 28.12
CA ASN A 259 42.74 39.24 28.74
C ASN A 259 42.79 38.24 29.90
N PHE A 260 43.59 37.18 29.75
CA PHE A 260 43.76 36.17 30.79
C PHE A 260 44.63 36.71 31.94
N LYS A 261 44.10 36.62 33.16
CA LYS A 261 44.79 37.09 34.38
C LYS A 261 45.58 35.99 35.08
N ALA A 262 45.19 34.73 34.89
CA ALA A 262 45.79 33.57 35.53
C ALA A 262 46.29 32.58 34.48
N LYS A 263 47.49 32.03 34.70
CA LYS A 263 48.09 31.04 33.79
C LYS A 263 47.18 29.80 33.70
N GLU A 264 47.03 29.28 32.49
CA GLU A 264 46.24 28.06 32.20
C GLU A 264 44.77 28.14 32.66
N SER A 265 44.23 29.34 32.81
CA SER A 265 42.86 29.56 33.29
C SER A 265 42.11 30.54 32.38
N LEU A 266 41.19 30.01 31.56
CA LEU A 266 40.29 30.82 30.73
C LEU A 266 39.26 31.55 31.59
N LEU A 267 38.66 30.84 32.55
CA LEU A 267 37.66 31.35 33.48
C LEU A 267 38.29 31.64 34.84
N GLN A 268 37.80 32.69 35.51
CA GLN A 268 38.12 32.94 36.91
C GLN A 268 37.28 32.04 37.83
N LYS A 269 37.75 31.78 39.06
CA LYS A 269 37.09 30.86 40.01
C LYS A 269 35.63 31.26 40.31
N ASP A 270 35.38 32.57 40.39
CA ASP A 270 34.07 33.17 40.63
C ASP A 270 33.13 33.10 39.41
N GLN A 271 33.67 32.93 38.21
CA GLN A 271 32.89 32.81 36.96
C GLN A 271 32.60 31.36 36.57
N PHE A 272 33.39 30.41 37.10
CA PHE A 272 33.36 29.02 36.64
C PHE A 272 32.00 28.37 36.83
N GLU A 273 31.38 28.48 38.01
CA GLU A 273 30.12 27.80 38.31
C GLU A 273 28.97 28.27 37.40
N GLU A 274 28.85 29.58 37.18
CA GLU A 274 27.83 30.17 36.32
C GLU A 274 28.02 29.73 34.85
N VAL A 275 29.25 29.88 34.32
CA VAL A 275 29.54 29.52 32.93
C VAL A 275 29.42 28.01 32.70
N ASN A 276 29.87 27.19 33.66
CA ASN A 276 29.72 25.75 33.60
C ASN A 276 28.24 25.36 33.62
N ALA A 277 27.41 25.94 34.49
CA ALA A 277 25.97 25.68 34.50
C ALA A 277 25.30 26.01 33.15
N TYR A 278 25.73 27.09 32.48
CA TYR A 278 25.25 27.47 31.16
C TYR A 278 25.74 26.55 30.03
N ILE A 279 27.05 26.24 29.99
CA ILE A 279 27.66 25.51 28.86
C ILE A 279 27.43 23.99 28.94
N ARG A 280 27.36 23.42 30.15
CA ARG A 280 27.33 21.97 30.38
C ARG A 280 26.19 21.23 29.69
N PRO A 281 24.95 21.74 29.60
CA PRO A 281 23.90 21.08 28.82
C PRO A 281 24.27 20.91 27.34
N PHE A 282 24.94 21.90 26.75
CA PHE A 282 25.38 21.83 25.35
C PHE A 282 26.51 20.80 25.17
N ILE A 283 27.45 20.73 26.12
CA ILE A 283 28.50 19.70 26.12
C ILE A 283 27.90 18.29 26.25
N ASN A 284 26.95 18.09 27.16
CA ASN A 284 26.29 16.80 27.36
C ASN A 284 25.56 16.34 26.10
N LYS A 285 24.85 17.25 25.40
CA LYS A 285 24.24 16.98 24.09
C LYS A 285 25.27 16.58 23.04
N MET A 286 26.38 17.31 22.95
CA MET A 286 27.45 17.02 22.00
C MET A 286 28.09 15.64 22.25
N LEU A 287 28.22 15.24 23.52
CA LEU A 287 28.80 13.96 23.93
C LEU A 287 27.78 12.80 23.95
N GLY A 288 26.51 13.04 23.59
CA GLY A 288 25.45 12.02 23.63
C GLY A 288 25.12 11.53 25.04
N GLN A 289 25.43 12.33 26.06
CA GLN A 289 25.20 12.01 27.48
C GLN A 289 23.85 12.49 27.99
N ASP A 290 23.11 13.26 27.18
CA ASP A 290 21.67 13.47 27.38
C ASP A 290 20.91 12.19 26.96
N GLN A 291 20.96 11.15 27.79
CA GLN A 291 19.85 10.19 27.88
C GLN A 291 18.76 10.82 28.74
N GLY A 292 18.18 11.91 28.24
CA GLY A 292 16.89 12.44 28.69
C GLY A 292 15.80 11.76 27.89
N GLU A 293 14.82 11.20 28.61
CA GLU A 293 13.65 10.43 28.17
C GLU A 293 13.21 10.65 26.71
N LEU A 294 13.23 9.55 25.94
CA LEU A 294 12.31 9.36 24.81
C LEU A 294 10.87 9.50 25.36
N LEU A 295 10.26 10.66 25.16
CA LEU A 295 8.80 10.79 25.04
C LEU A 295 8.41 10.67 23.57
#